data_AF-A0A7V5BQB1-F1
#
_entry.id   AF-A0A7V5BQB1-F1
#
_cell.length_a   1.000
_cell.length_b   1.000
_cell.length_c   1.000
_cell.angle_alpha   90.00
_cell.angle_beta   90.00
_cell.angle_gamma   90.00
#
_symmetry.space_group_name_H-M   'P 1'
#
loop_
_entity.id
_entity.type
_entity.pdbx_description
1 polymer ?
#
loop_
_entity_poly.entity_id
_entity_poly.type
_entity_poly.pdbx_seq_one_letter_code
_entity_poly.pdbx_strand_id
1 'polypeptide(L)'
;MSMIERRFLRILVVYALALLGLHLLVSRIPTTWAFFWYPPKLVGEGGRLAPEEWLWGVYPYTYLARWLQFAFAAGVGAWTLWLGFGRDTPWKPLGFPSRPHTQALLALASFPLFWFGRTVHTRWGDAYILVKGIAHPDVRLTYNWQAPLDTYLHAQLFRLGERLWGWEDALPAYWILSSMAGVLAVWVLLKLAENLGRTHLERWVVFGVMVTLGTMQLFFGYPENYTIISLLMLTFFWLGWRVVQGIGSLWGPSIVLALAHGFHPSTLFLQPAMAFLVWWLWRRRGEPVAQVLAAWLLPVLVVLVGVLALMTAGGHGLDAFLGPEAPGGGDHRWWVPLSQPTGEWEYYTLFSRGHLMDILNEQWLTQPFTLITLALLLIFFWRTWPRDAYSGFLLLAAGAYLFLIFTWNPDYGGQRDWDLFSTAAWPATLLMAYWLIRTLGTEALLRTGGVLIAHQLLYTAAWVYSNTRPWEWS
;
A
#
# COMPACT_ATOMS: atom_id res chain seq x y z
N MET A 1 12.84 29.44 -5.59
CA MET A 1 13.31 28.43 -4.60
C MET A 1 14.47 28.95 -3.74
N SER A 2 14.53 28.56 -2.46
CA SER A 2 15.67 28.78 -1.55
C SER A 2 16.88 27.90 -1.90
N MET A 3 18.06 28.18 -1.32
CA MET A 3 19.25 27.34 -1.52
C MET A 3 19.05 25.91 -0.99
N ILE A 4 18.38 25.76 0.15
CA ILE A 4 18.10 24.46 0.78
C ILE A 4 17.16 23.63 -0.11
N GLU A 5 16.08 24.23 -0.61
CA GLU A 5 15.14 23.56 -1.53
C GLU A 5 15.84 23.08 -2.80
N ARG A 6 16.76 23.87 -3.37
CA ARG A 6 17.54 23.46 -4.55
C ARG A 6 18.44 22.26 -4.26
N ARG A 7 19.07 22.19 -3.08
CA ARG A 7 19.91 21.04 -2.68
C ARG A 7 19.06 19.79 -2.48
N PHE A 8 17.95 19.92 -1.76
CA PHE A 8 16.96 18.86 -1.57
C PHE A 8 16.50 18.29 -2.91
N LEU A 9 16.05 19.13 -3.84
CA LEU A 9 15.59 18.71 -5.16
C LEU A 9 16.69 18.02 -5.98
N ARG A 10 17.93 18.53 -5.95
CA ARG A 10 19.05 17.92 -6.70
C ARG A 10 19.37 16.51 -6.23
N ILE A 11 19.37 16.26 -4.92
CA ILE A 11 19.62 14.91 -4.38
C ILE A 11 18.49 13.98 -4.81
N LEU A 12 17.24 14.43 -4.73
CA LEU A 12 16.09 13.66 -5.18
C LEU A 12 16.16 13.34 -6.68
N VAL A 13 16.57 14.29 -7.52
CA VAL A 13 16.79 14.11 -8.96
C VAL A 13 17.87 13.07 -9.24
N VAL A 14 19.00 13.11 -8.52
CA VAL A 14 20.06 12.11 -8.65
C VAL A 14 19.54 10.72 -8.28
N TYR A 15 18.80 10.59 -7.19
CA TYR A 15 18.17 9.34 -6.79
C TYR A 15 17.20 8.82 -7.85
N ALA A 16 16.33 9.69 -8.38
CA ALA A 16 15.39 9.36 -9.44
C ALA A 16 16.08 8.81 -10.70
N LEU A 17 17.14 9.49 -11.17
CA LEU A 17 17.92 9.06 -12.33
C LEU A 17 18.68 7.75 -12.08
N ALA A 18 19.21 7.56 -10.86
CA ALA A 18 19.87 6.32 -10.48
C ALA A 18 18.90 5.13 -10.48
N LEU A 19 17.69 5.32 -9.92
CA LEU A 19 16.64 4.29 -9.93
C LEU A 19 16.21 3.98 -11.37
N LEU A 20 16.04 5.00 -12.22
CA LEU A 20 15.72 4.80 -13.63
C LEU A 20 16.81 4.01 -14.38
N GLY A 21 18.09 4.30 -14.09
CA GLY A 21 19.22 3.52 -14.58
C GLY A 21 19.17 2.07 -14.10
N LEU A 22 18.81 1.84 -12.85
CA LEU A 22 18.64 0.50 -12.29
C LEU A 22 17.57 -0.30 -13.05
N HIS A 23 16.42 0.31 -13.38
CA HIS A 23 15.37 -0.37 -14.16
C HIS A 23 15.83 -0.80 -15.56
N LEU A 24 16.65 0.00 -16.24
CA LEU A 24 17.20 -0.35 -17.56
C LEU A 24 18.27 -1.45 -17.47
N LEU A 25 18.96 -1.55 -16.34
CA LEU A 25 20.08 -2.46 -16.14
C LEU A 25 19.71 -3.74 -15.39
N VAL A 26 18.56 -3.81 -14.71
CA VAL A 26 18.19 -4.92 -13.80
C VAL A 26 18.30 -6.30 -14.46
N SER A 27 17.85 -6.44 -15.71
CA SER A 27 17.93 -7.70 -16.47
C SER A 27 19.35 -8.12 -16.86
N ARG A 28 20.33 -7.23 -16.70
CA ARG A 28 21.76 -7.46 -17.00
C ARG A 28 22.59 -7.63 -15.73
N ILE A 29 22.02 -7.45 -14.55
CA ILE A 29 22.75 -7.64 -13.30
C ILE A 29 22.94 -9.15 -13.10
N PRO A 30 24.19 -9.65 -12.99
CA PRO A 30 24.43 -11.07 -12.81
C PRO A 30 23.79 -11.59 -11.51
N THR A 31 23.20 -12.79 -11.55
CA THR A 31 22.69 -13.48 -10.35
C THR A 31 23.75 -13.70 -9.29
N THR A 32 25.03 -13.72 -9.67
CA THR A 32 26.14 -13.83 -8.72
C THR A 32 26.20 -12.67 -7.72
N TRP A 33 25.56 -11.53 -8.01
CA TRP A 33 25.43 -10.43 -7.06
C TRP A 33 24.43 -10.73 -5.94
N ALA A 34 23.49 -11.66 -6.15
CA ALA A 34 22.55 -12.08 -5.12
C ALA A 34 23.25 -12.76 -3.93
N PHE A 35 24.42 -13.40 -4.14
CA PHE A 35 25.24 -13.97 -3.05
C PHE A 35 25.70 -12.94 -2.02
N PHE A 36 25.73 -11.65 -2.36
CA PHE A 36 26.05 -10.60 -1.41
C PHE A 36 24.92 -10.37 -0.39
N TRP A 37 23.67 -10.55 -0.83
CA TRP A 37 22.44 -10.24 -0.09
C TRP A 37 21.85 -11.48 0.58
N TYR A 38 21.79 -12.60 -0.14
CA TYR A 38 21.12 -13.81 0.31
C TYR A 38 22.14 -14.92 0.64
N PRO A 39 21.83 -15.79 1.62
CA PRO A 39 22.68 -16.95 1.92
C PRO A 39 22.80 -17.87 0.70
N PRO A 40 23.94 -18.60 0.54
CA PRO A 40 24.18 -19.47 -0.60
C PRO A 40 23.10 -20.53 -0.83
N LYS A 41 22.40 -20.99 0.21
CA LYS A 41 21.29 -21.94 0.06
C LYS A 41 20.12 -21.42 -0.80
N LEU A 42 19.99 -20.09 -0.95
CA LEU A 42 18.95 -19.46 -1.77
C LEU A 42 19.44 -19.12 -3.19
N VAL A 43 20.75 -19.18 -3.46
CA VAL A 43 21.39 -18.71 -4.71
C VAL A 43 22.31 -19.80 -5.28
N GLY A 44 22.11 -20.27 -6.52
CA GLY A 44 23.04 -21.21 -7.19
C GLY A 44 22.36 -22.39 -7.91
N GLU A 45 23.13 -23.40 -8.32
CA GLU A 45 22.59 -24.66 -8.88
C GLU A 45 21.78 -25.40 -7.81
N GLY A 46 20.45 -25.29 -7.89
CA GLY A 46 19.49 -25.77 -6.89
C GLY A 46 18.90 -24.67 -5.99
N GLY A 47 19.43 -23.44 -6.06
CA GLY A 47 18.84 -22.25 -5.42
C GLY A 47 17.68 -21.69 -6.24
N ARG A 48 16.73 -21.01 -5.58
CA ARG A 48 15.52 -20.48 -6.21
C ARG A 48 15.76 -19.15 -6.96
N LEU A 49 16.68 -18.31 -6.46
CA LEU A 49 16.69 -16.88 -6.82
C LEU A 49 17.26 -16.57 -8.22
N ALA A 50 16.38 -16.46 -9.22
CA ALA A 50 16.64 -15.77 -10.48
C ALA A 50 16.70 -14.22 -10.27
N PRO A 51 17.19 -13.40 -11.24
CA PRO A 51 17.21 -11.93 -11.09
C PRO A 51 15.85 -11.33 -10.75
N GLU A 52 14.79 -11.93 -11.29
CA GLU A 52 13.40 -11.56 -11.00
C GLU A 52 12.98 -11.81 -9.56
N GLU A 53 13.72 -12.62 -8.81
CA GLU A 53 13.38 -13.02 -7.44
C GLU A 53 14.19 -12.25 -6.38
N TRP A 54 15.30 -11.59 -6.73
CA TRP A 54 16.09 -10.81 -5.76
C TRP A 54 16.08 -9.29 -6.00
N LEU A 55 15.75 -8.85 -7.22
CA LEU A 55 15.47 -7.44 -7.57
C LEU A 55 14.00 -7.25 -7.98
N TRP A 56 13.11 -8.02 -7.35
CA TRP A 56 11.70 -8.12 -7.71
C TRP A 56 10.96 -6.77 -7.64
N GLY A 57 11.40 -5.82 -6.82
CA GLY A 57 10.75 -4.51 -6.71
C GLY A 57 10.95 -3.59 -7.92
N VAL A 58 12.02 -3.81 -8.70
CA VAL A 58 12.35 -3.01 -9.89
C VAL A 58 12.22 -3.79 -11.19
N TYR A 59 12.10 -5.12 -11.09
CA TYR A 59 11.99 -6.03 -12.22
C TYR A 59 10.75 -5.86 -13.12
N PRO A 60 9.56 -5.42 -12.63
CA PRO A 60 8.37 -5.28 -13.48
C PRO A 60 8.58 -4.43 -14.74
N TYR A 61 9.50 -3.47 -14.70
CA TYR A 61 9.87 -2.66 -15.85
C TYR A 61 10.35 -3.48 -17.06
N THR A 62 10.91 -4.66 -16.83
CA THR A 62 11.44 -5.53 -17.88
C THR A 62 10.36 -6.20 -18.74
N TYR A 63 9.11 -6.25 -18.27
CA TYR A 63 7.97 -6.81 -19.00
C TYR A 63 7.55 -5.95 -20.20
N LEU A 64 7.92 -4.67 -20.20
CA LEU A 64 7.71 -3.75 -21.32
C LEU A 64 8.61 -4.12 -22.50
N ALA A 65 8.16 -3.84 -23.73
CA ALA A 65 9.03 -3.97 -24.90
C ALA A 65 10.27 -3.07 -24.75
N ARG A 66 11.46 -3.54 -25.18
CA ARG A 66 12.72 -2.80 -24.99
C ARG A 66 12.67 -1.35 -25.49
N TRP A 67 12.05 -1.10 -26.63
CA TRP A 67 11.94 0.26 -27.17
C TRP A 67 11.05 1.16 -26.29
N LEU A 68 9.99 0.61 -25.67
CA LEU A 68 9.16 1.32 -24.69
C LEU A 68 9.96 1.62 -23.41
N GLN A 69 10.76 0.66 -22.94
CA GLN A 69 11.63 0.87 -21.78
C GLN A 69 12.56 2.07 -22.00
N PHE A 70 13.22 2.15 -23.16
CA PHE A 70 14.09 3.29 -23.48
C PHE A 70 13.31 4.58 -23.72
N ALA A 71 12.18 4.53 -24.42
CA ALA A 71 11.37 5.71 -24.70
C ALA A 71 10.82 6.35 -23.41
N PHE A 72 10.26 5.55 -22.51
CA PHE A 72 9.77 6.05 -21.23
C PHE A 72 10.90 6.53 -20.32
N ALA A 73 12.03 5.80 -20.26
CA ALA A 73 13.17 6.26 -19.49
C ALA A 73 13.76 7.57 -20.04
N ALA A 74 13.87 7.71 -21.37
CA ALA A 74 14.29 8.97 -21.98
C ALA A 74 13.32 10.11 -21.67
N GLY A 75 12.00 9.87 -21.79
CA GLY A 75 10.97 10.87 -21.50
C GLY A 75 10.96 11.32 -20.04
N VAL A 76 10.90 10.37 -19.10
CA VAL A 76 10.91 10.66 -17.66
C VAL A 76 12.26 11.24 -17.21
N GLY A 77 13.37 10.75 -17.76
CA GLY A 77 14.71 11.30 -17.50
C GLY A 77 14.83 12.75 -17.98
N ALA A 78 14.38 13.05 -19.20
CA ALA A 78 14.38 14.42 -19.72
C ALA A 78 13.48 15.35 -18.88
N TRP A 79 12.28 14.90 -18.52
CA TRP A 79 11.38 15.63 -17.62
C TRP A 79 12.04 15.94 -16.27
N THR A 80 12.74 14.96 -15.71
CA THR A 80 13.42 15.05 -14.42
C THR A 80 14.60 16.03 -14.45
N LEU A 81 15.42 15.95 -15.49
CA LEU A 81 16.52 16.89 -15.71
C LEU A 81 15.99 18.31 -15.89
N TRP A 82 14.89 18.47 -16.64
CA TRP A 82 14.27 19.76 -16.87
C TRP A 82 13.70 20.35 -15.57
N LEU A 83 12.96 19.59 -14.76
CA LEU A 83 12.46 20.08 -13.47
C LEU A 83 13.59 20.33 -12.45
N GLY A 84 14.65 19.51 -12.48
CA GLY A 84 15.79 19.61 -11.55
C GLY A 84 16.75 20.77 -11.84
N PHE A 85 16.98 21.08 -13.12
CA PHE A 85 18.03 22.00 -13.56
C PHE A 85 17.55 23.13 -14.47
N GLY A 86 16.33 23.07 -15.00
CA GLY A 86 15.74 24.10 -15.85
C GLY A 86 15.51 25.42 -15.11
N ARG A 87 15.69 26.54 -15.82
CA ARG A 87 15.49 27.89 -15.27
C ARG A 87 14.01 28.23 -15.12
N ASP A 88 13.21 27.91 -16.13
CA ASP A 88 11.79 28.26 -16.18
C ASP A 88 10.89 27.06 -15.86
N THR A 89 9.80 27.32 -15.13
CA THR A 89 8.70 26.38 -14.96
C THR A 89 7.48 26.96 -15.70
N PRO A 90 7.20 26.53 -16.94
CA PRO A 90 6.11 27.08 -17.75
C PRO A 90 4.72 26.60 -17.28
N TRP A 91 4.65 25.87 -16.17
CA TRP A 91 3.44 25.16 -15.78
C TRP A 91 2.57 25.99 -14.85
N LYS A 92 1.36 26.32 -15.31
CA LYS A 92 0.27 26.77 -14.44
C LYS A 92 -0.51 25.55 -14.00
N PRO A 93 -0.65 25.28 -12.69
CA PRO A 93 -1.38 24.11 -12.23
C PRO A 93 -2.83 24.20 -12.70
N LEU A 94 -3.33 23.09 -13.26
CA LEU A 94 -4.75 22.95 -13.60
C LEU A 94 -5.60 23.11 -12.33
N GLY A 95 -6.81 23.65 -12.47
CA GLY A 95 -7.76 23.72 -11.37
C GLY A 95 -8.07 22.32 -10.84
N PHE A 96 -7.87 22.11 -9.54
CA PHE A 96 -8.26 20.87 -8.86
C PHE A 96 -9.80 20.79 -8.74
N PRO A 97 -10.44 19.66 -9.08
CA PRO A 97 -11.88 19.51 -9.02
C PRO A 97 -12.38 19.58 -7.57
N SER A 98 -13.10 20.63 -7.20
CA SER A 98 -13.68 20.81 -5.86
C SER A 98 -15.17 20.43 -5.78
N ARG A 99 -15.86 20.35 -6.92
CA ARG A 99 -17.28 20.01 -6.94
C ARG A 99 -17.47 18.52 -6.63
N PRO A 100 -18.32 18.14 -5.65
CA PRO A 100 -18.50 16.75 -5.27
C PRO A 100 -18.92 15.82 -6.43
N HIS A 101 -19.80 16.28 -7.33
CA HIS A 101 -20.23 15.50 -8.49
C HIS A 101 -19.09 15.29 -9.49
N THR A 102 -18.22 16.29 -9.71
CA THR A 102 -17.05 16.14 -10.60
C THR A 102 -16.07 15.13 -10.03
N GLN A 103 -15.82 15.16 -8.72
CA GLN A 103 -14.96 14.16 -8.08
C GLN A 103 -15.56 12.75 -8.15
N ALA A 104 -16.87 12.61 -7.94
CA ALA A 104 -17.56 11.33 -8.10
C ALA A 104 -17.48 10.81 -9.54
N LEU A 105 -17.66 11.68 -10.54
CA LEU A 105 -17.51 11.32 -11.96
C LEU A 105 -16.08 10.89 -12.30
N LEU A 106 -15.06 11.59 -11.79
CA LEU A 106 -13.65 11.22 -12.00
C LEU A 106 -13.33 9.87 -11.33
N ALA A 107 -13.86 9.63 -10.14
CA ALA A 107 -13.74 8.34 -9.48
C ALA A 107 -14.44 7.23 -10.28
N LEU A 108 -15.67 7.44 -10.75
CA LEU A 108 -16.35 6.46 -11.60
C LEU A 108 -15.60 6.22 -12.92
N ALA A 109 -15.01 7.26 -13.49
CA ALA A 109 -14.20 7.16 -14.70
C ALA A 109 -12.89 6.38 -14.51
N SER A 110 -12.44 6.09 -13.27
CA SER A 110 -11.30 5.20 -13.03
C SER A 110 -11.68 3.72 -13.08
N PHE A 111 -12.98 3.37 -13.06
CA PHE A 111 -13.41 1.97 -13.11
C PHE A 111 -12.86 1.22 -14.35
N PRO A 112 -12.97 1.75 -15.60
CA PRO A 112 -12.42 1.06 -16.76
C PRO A 112 -10.91 0.85 -16.66
N LEU A 113 -10.18 1.78 -16.05
CA LEU A 113 -8.73 1.64 -15.85
C LEU A 113 -8.42 0.42 -14.97
N PHE A 114 -9.07 0.32 -13.81
CA PHE A 114 -8.90 -0.83 -12.91
C PHE A 114 -9.34 -2.14 -13.54
N TRP A 115 -10.47 -2.13 -14.24
CA TRP A 115 -11.03 -3.32 -14.86
C TRP A 115 -10.18 -3.86 -16.01
N PHE A 116 -9.70 -3.00 -16.90
CA PHE A 116 -8.90 -3.42 -18.04
C PHE A 116 -7.44 -3.70 -17.70
N GLY A 117 -6.90 -3.08 -16.64
CA GLY A 117 -5.57 -3.38 -16.11
C GLY A 117 -5.53 -4.52 -15.10
N ARG A 118 -6.62 -5.29 -14.94
CA ARG A 118 -6.75 -6.27 -13.87
C ARG A 118 -5.73 -7.41 -13.94
N THR A 119 -5.36 -7.95 -12.78
CA THR A 119 -4.55 -9.17 -12.67
C THR A 119 -5.26 -10.36 -13.31
N VAL A 120 -4.55 -11.12 -14.15
CA VAL A 120 -5.10 -12.27 -14.88
C VAL A 120 -4.51 -13.62 -14.45
N HIS A 121 -3.79 -13.65 -13.33
CA HIS A 121 -3.12 -14.83 -12.82
C HIS A 121 -3.12 -14.88 -11.29
N THR A 122 -2.67 -15.99 -10.71
CA THR A 122 -2.66 -16.26 -9.26
C THR A 122 -1.25 -16.48 -8.69
N ARG A 123 -0.21 -15.91 -9.35
CA ARG A 123 1.22 -16.15 -9.07
C ARG A 123 1.67 -15.78 -7.64
N TRP A 124 1.01 -14.80 -7.04
CA TRP A 124 1.46 -14.15 -5.81
C TRP A 124 0.71 -14.67 -4.59
N GLY A 125 1.36 -14.62 -3.43
CA GLY A 125 0.78 -14.97 -2.12
C GLY A 125 -0.09 -16.22 -2.10
N ASP A 126 -1.23 -16.06 -1.44
CA ASP A 126 -2.31 -17.03 -1.30
C ASP A 126 -3.34 -16.96 -2.43
N ALA A 127 -3.17 -16.09 -3.43
CA ALA A 127 -4.12 -15.89 -4.52
C ALA A 127 -4.65 -17.19 -5.14
N TYR A 128 -3.77 -18.17 -5.37
CA TYR A 128 -4.18 -19.47 -5.91
C TYR A 128 -5.10 -20.22 -4.93
N ILE A 129 -4.72 -20.26 -3.66
CA ILE A 129 -5.47 -20.93 -2.58
C ILE A 129 -6.82 -20.24 -2.39
N LEU A 130 -6.87 -18.91 -2.38
CA LEU A 130 -8.10 -18.15 -2.23
C LEU A 130 -9.05 -18.38 -3.41
N VAL A 131 -8.57 -18.20 -4.64
CA VAL A 131 -9.39 -18.34 -5.85
C VAL A 131 -9.95 -19.76 -6.01
N LYS A 132 -9.10 -20.77 -5.82
CA LYS A 132 -9.51 -22.17 -5.98
C LYS A 132 -10.22 -22.72 -4.75
N GLY A 133 -9.80 -22.32 -3.55
CA GLY A 133 -10.43 -22.72 -2.29
C GLY A 133 -11.87 -22.23 -2.17
N ILE A 134 -12.14 -20.98 -2.52
CA ILE A 134 -13.52 -20.42 -2.52
C ILE A 134 -14.42 -21.22 -3.48
N ALA A 135 -13.89 -21.61 -4.63
CA ALA A 135 -14.63 -22.30 -5.68
C ALA A 135 -14.68 -23.83 -5.52
N HIS A 136 -13.87 -24.41 -4.62
CA HIS A 136 -13.72 -25.85 -4.51
C HIS A 136 -15.04 -26.52 -4.07
N PRO A 137 -15.54 -27.57 -4.74
CA PRO A 137 -16.83 -28.17 -4.40
C PRO A 137 -16.90 -28.74 -2.97
N ASP A 138 -15.83 -29.40 -2.53
CA ASP A 138 -15.81 -30.12 -1.24
C ASP A 138 -15.30 -29.31 -0.04
N VAL A 139 -14.36 -28.37 -0.25
CA VAL A 139 -13.69 -27.61 0.83
C VAL A 139 -13.89 -26.10 0.70
N ARG A 140 -15.06 -25.66 0.23
CA ARG A 140 -15.41 -24.24 -0.04
C ARG A 140 -14.92 -23.28 1.05
N LEU A 141 -13.80 -22.60 0.78
CA LEU A 141 -13.22 -21.61 1.68
C LEU A 141 -14.18 -20.42 1.82
N THR A 142 -14.93 -20.39 2.92
CA THR A 142 -15.93 -19.35 3.20
C THR A 142 -15.61 -18.57 4.46
N TYR A 143 -14.92 -19.21 5.41
CA TYR A 143 -14.57 -18.67 6.71
C TYR A 143 -13.06 -18.86 6.89
N ASN A 144 -12.36 -17.78 7.24
CA ASN A 144 -10.92 -17.77 7.48
C ASN A 144 -10.60 -16.71 8.53
N TRP A 145 -9.94 -17.09 9.63
CA TRP A 145 -9.57 -16.16 10.71
C TRP A 145 -8.54 -15.11 10.29
N GLN A 146 -7.77 -15.34 9.23
CA GLN A 146 -6.81 -14.36 8.71
C GLN A 146 -7.48 -13.19 8.00
N ALA A 147 -8.66 -13.41 7.39
CA ALA A 147 -9.42 -12.35 6.70
C ALA A 147 -10.94 -12.63 6.72
N PRO A 148 -11.59 -12.58 7.89
CA PRO A 148 -12.95 -13.13 8.07
C PRO A 148 -13.99 -12.52 7.15
N LEU A 149 -14.11 -11.18 7.18
CA LEU A 149 -15.11 -10.49 6.38
C LEU A 149 -14.74 -10.45 4.90
N ASP A 150 -13.45 -10.44 4.56
CA ASP A 150 -12.99 -10.37 3.18
C ASP A 150 -13.27 -11.68 2.43
N THR A 151 -12.83 -12.81 3.01
CA THR A 151 -13.06 -14.15 2.46
C THR A 151 -14.55 -14.44 2.35
N TYR A 152 -15.32 -14.10 3.39
CA TYR A 152 -16.76 -14.28 3.38
C TYR A 152 -17.43 -13.49 2.25
N LEU A 153 -17.08 -12.22 2.07
CA LEU A 153 -17.65 -11.36 1.04
C LEU A 153 -17.34 -11.87 -0.37
N HIS A 154 -16.08 -12.25 -0.64
CA HIS A 154 -15.68 -12.84 -1.92
C HIS A 154 -16.40 -14.15 -2.19
N ALA A 155 -16.53 -15.03 -1.18
CA ALA A 155 -17.28 -16.27 -1.29
C ALA A 155 -18.78 -16.03 -1.57
N GLN A 156 -19.41 -15.02 -0.94
CA GLN A 156 -20.80 -14.67 -1.24
C GLN A 156 -20.98 -14.22 -2.69
N LEU A 157 -20.11 -13.34 -3.16
CA LEU A 157 -20.18 -12.84 -4.52
C LEU A 157 -19.91 -13.94 -5.56
N PHE A 158 -18.94 -14.82 -5.28
CA PHE A 158 -18.68 -16.00 -6.09
C PHE A 158 -19.92 -16.90 -6.18
N ARG A 159 -20.58 -17.24 -5.06
CA ARG A 159 -21.80 -18.07 -5.07
C ARG A 159 -22.94 -17.43 -5.86
N LEU A 160 -23.07 -16.11 -5.80
CA LEU A 160 -24.04 -15.40 -6.62
C LEU A 160 -23.68 -15.53 -8.11
N GLY A 161 -22.40 -15.39 -8.46
CA GLY A 161 -21.96 -15.47 -9.84
C GLY A 161 -21.90 -16.87 -10.43
N GLU A 162 -21.59 -17.88 -9.63
CA GLU A 162 -21.74 -19.31 -9.96
C GLU A 162 -23.19 -19.59 -10.39
N ARG A 163 -24.18 -19.10 -9.64
CA ARG A 163 -25.61 -19.32 -9.92
C ARG A 163 -26.13 -18.53 -11.13
N LEU A 164 -25.69 -17.29 -11.31
CA LEU A 164 -26.24 -16.40 -12.34
C LEU A 164 -25.50 -16.48 -13.68
N TRP A 165 -24.19 -16.73 -13.66
CA TRP A 165 -23.31 -16.67 -14.82
C TRP A 165 -22.45 -17.92 -15.02
N GLY A 166 -22.52 -18.91 -14.12
CA GLY A 166 -21.73 -20.13 -14.24
C GLY A 166 -20.23 -19.91 -14.02
N TRP A 167 -19.85 -19.01 -13.11
CA TRP A 167 -18.42 -18.84 -12.77
C TRP A 167 -17.81 -20.14 -12.23
N GLU A 168 -16.66 -20.51 -12.79
CA GLU A 168 -15.92 -21.72 -12.41
C GLU A 168 -14.90 -21.47 -11.30
N ASP A 169 -14.47 -20.22 -11.11
CA ASP A 169 -13.61 -19.80 -10.01
C ASP A 169 -13.93 -18.41 -9.47
N ALA A 170 -13.27 -18.01 -8.38
CA ALA A 170 -13.56 -16.76 -7.68
C ALA A 170 -12.84 -15.53 -8.27
N LEU A 171 -12.05 -15.63 -9.35
CA LEU A 171 -11.37 -14.47 -9.94
C LEU A 171 -12.34 -13.33 -10.32
N PRO A 172 -13.50 -13.59 -10.95
CA PRO A 172 -14.44 -12.52 -11.28
C PRO A 172 -14.95 -11.76 -10.04
N ALA A 173 -15.08 -12.43 -8.89
CA ALA A 173 -15.49 -11.79 -7.64
C ALA A 173 -14.42 -10.76 -7.18
N TYR A 174 -13.14 -11.17 -7.19
CA TYR A 174 -12.02 -10.28 -6.89
C TYR A 174 -11.91 -9.13 -7.90
N TRP A 175 -12.08 -9.38 -9.19
CA TRP A 175 -12.05 -8.34 -10.22
C TRP A 175 -13.07 -7.24 -9.97
N ILE A 176 -14.30 -7.62 -9.64
CA ILE A 176 -15.39 -6.67 -9.36
C ILE A 176 -15.13 -5.91 -8.06
N LEU A 177 -14.91 -6.63 -6.95
CA LEU A 177 -14.76 -6.00 -5.64
C LEU A 177 -13.54 -5.09 -5.57
N SER A 178 -12.39 -5.52 -6.10
CA SER A 178 -11.18 -4.71 -6.11
C SER A 178 -11.32 -3.46 -6.99
N SER A 179 -11.93 -3.58 -8.17
CA SER A 179 -12.16 -2.43 -9.06
C SER A 179 -13.13 -1.41 -8.46
N MET A 180 -14.20 -1.89 -7.81
CA MET A 180 -15.16 -1.04 -7.10
C MET A 180 -14.51 -0.36 -5.89
N ALA A 181 -13.70 -1.09 -5.12
CA ALA A 181 -12.92 -0.52 -4.03
C ALA A 181 -11.95 0.55 -4.55
N GLY A 182 -11.34 0.35 -5.72
CA GLY A 182 -10.49 1.33 -6.39
C GLY A 182 -11.21 2.64 -6.74
N VAL A 183 -12.42 2.55 -7.29
CA VAL A 183 -13.28 3.73 -7.55
C VAL A 183 -13.50 4.52 -6.26
N LEU A 184 -13.91 3.82 -5.20
CA LEU A 184 -14.14 4.46 -3.89
C LEU A 184 -12.85 5.05 -3.32
N ALA A 185 -11.72 4.35 -3.47
CA ALA A 185 -10.42 4.82 -3.01
C ALA A 185 -10.00 6.11 -3.73
N VAL A 186 -10.19 6.18 -5.05
CA VAL A 186 -9.94 7.41 -5.84
C VAL A 186 -10.82 8.56 -5.34
N TRP A 187 -12.10 8.31 -5.04
CA TRP A 187 -12.98 9.32 -4.46
C TRP A 187 -12.46 9.81 -3.09
N VAL A 188 -12.08 8.89 -2.19
CA VAL A 188 -11.50 9.24 -0.89
C VAL A 188 -10.19 10.03 -1.05
N LEU A 189 -9.32 9.65 -1.98
CA LEU A 189 -8.08 10.36 -2.27
C LEU A 189 -8.32 11.77 -2.81
N LEU A 190 -9.34 11.97 -3.66
CA LEU A 190 -9.75 13.30 -4.11
C LEU A 190 -10.22 14.17 -2.94
N LYS A 191 -10.99 13.59 -2.00
CA LYS A 191 -11.44 14.28 -0.77
C LYS A 191 -10.28 14.62 0.16
N LEU A 192 -9.38 13.67 0.40
CA LEU A 192 -8.15 13.88 1.16
C LEU A 192 -7.32 15.02 0.57
N ALA A 193 -7.05 14.96 -0.73
CA ALA A 193 -6.28 15.99 -1.42
C ALA A 193 -6.94 17.37 -1.30
N GLU A 194 -8.24 17.48 -1.58
CA GLU A 194 -9.02 18.72 -1.44
C GLU A 194 -8.92 19.31 -0.03
N ASN A 195 -9.01 18.46 0.98
CA ASN A 195 -9.01 18.85 2.39
C ASN A 195 -7.61 19.21 2.92
N LEU A 196 -6.57 18.51 2.49
CA LEU A 196 -5.20 18.76 2.95
C LEU A 196 -4.54 19.96 2.24
N GLY A 197 -4.78 20.09 0.93
CA GLY A 197 -4.14 21.09 0.08
C GLY A 197 -4.78 22.47 0.14
N ARG A 198 -3.97 23.48 0.42
CA ARG A 198 -4.37 24.91 0.47
C ARG A 198 -4.49 25.54 -0.92
N THR A 199 -3.73 25.01 -1.88
CA THR A 199 -3.71 25.47 -3.27
C THR A 199 -4.00 24.30 -4.22
N HIS A 200 -4.39 24.58 -5.46
CA HIS A 200 -4.59 23.53 -6.47
C HIS A 200 -3.33 22.68 -6.68
N LEU A 201 -2.15 23.30 -6.63
CA LEU A 201 -0.89 22.57 -6.71
C LEU A 201 -0.73 21.59 -5.55
N GLU A 202 -0.92 22.03 -4.30
CA GLU A 202 -0.82 21.15 -3.14
C GLU A 202 -1.79 19.96 -3.24
N ARG A 203 -3.02 20.21 -3.71
CA ARG A 203 -4.03 19.15 -3.92
C ARG A 203 -3.59 18.15 -4.99
N TRP A 204 -3.10 18.62 -6.13
CA TRP A 204 -2.59 17.75 -7.20
C TRP A 204 -1.36 16.96 -6.77
N VAL A 205 -0.47 17.54 -5.96
CA VAL A 205 0.69 16.81 -5.44
C VAL A 205 0.23 15.70 -4.51
N VAL A 206 -0.64 15.99 -3.53
CA VAL A 206 -1.18 14.95 -2.61
C VAL A 206 -1.90 13.85 -3.39
N PHE A 207 -2.83 14.21 -4.27
CA PHE A 207 -3.57 13.23 -5.07
C PHE A 207 -2.63 12.42 -5.97
N GLY A 208 -1.75 13.12 -6.69
CA GLY A 208 -0.84 12.54 -7.66
C GLY A 208 0.10 11.53 -7.03
N VAL A 209 0.80 11.90 -5.94
CA VAL A 209 1.75 10.96 -5.32
C VAL A 209 1.07 9.71 -4.77
N MET A 210 -0.15 9.84 -4.24
CA MET A 210 -0.93 8.73 -3.68
C MET A 210 -1.49 7.80 -4.77
N VAL A 211 -2.06 8.36 -5.85
CA VAL A 211 -2.67 7.56 -6.92
C VAL A 211 -1.64 6.93 -7.85
N THR A 212 -0.36 7.28 -7.72
CA THR A 212 0.74 6.67 -8.47
C THR A 212 1.54 5.65 -7.66
N LEU A 213 1.12 5.27 -6.45
CA LEU A 213 1.80 4.23 -5.67
C LEU A 213 1.66 2.86 -6.33
N GLY A 214 2.68 2.00 -6.17
CA GLY A 214 2.62 0.62 -6.65
C GLY A 214 1.52 -0.19 -5.95
N THR A 215 1.20 0.17 -4.70
CA THR A 215 0.07 -0.38 -3.93
C THR A 215 -1.29 -0.19 -4.63
N MET A 216 -1.41 0.76 -5.58
CA MET A 216 -2.61 0.86 -6.41
C MET A 216 -2.93 -0.42 -7.18
N GLN A 217 -1.94 -1.30 -7.41
CA GLN A 217 -2.12 -2.63 -8.01
C GLN A 217 -3.25 -3.43 -7.34
N LEU A 218 -3.43 -3.29 -6.02
CA LEU A 218 -4.48 -4.02 -5.30
C LEU A 218 -5.87 -3.79 -5.91
N PHE A 219 -6.13 -2.57 -6.39
CA PHE A 219 -7.41 -2.21 -7.00
C PHE A 219 -7.61 -2.75 -8.41
N PHE A 220 -6.57 -3.27 -9.06
CA PHE A 220 -6.63 -3.88 -10.39
C PHE A 220 -7.00 -5.36 -10.28
N GLY A 221 -8.13 -5.68 -9.64
CA GLY A 221 -8.63 -7.05 -9.57
C GLY A 221 -7.69 -8.03 -8.85
N TYR A 222 -6.85 -7.54 -7.94
CA TYR A 222 -5.84 -8.36 -7.30
C TYR A 222 -6.50 -9.37 -6.34
N PRO A 223 -6.25 -10.69 -6.50
CA PRO A 223 -7.02 -11.75 -5.84
C PRO A 223 -6.55 -12.08 -4.41
N GLU A 224 -6.48 -11.07 -3.54
CA GLU A 224 -5.97 -11.17 -2.16
C GLU A 224 -6.74 -10.26 -1.20
N ASN A 225 -6.51 -10.44 0.10
CA ASN A 225 -7.33 -9.85 1.18
C ASN A 225 -6.98 -8.38 1.55
N TYR A 226 -6.16 -7.70 0.75
CA TYR A 226 -5.60 -6.37 1.11
C TYR A 226 -6.31 -5.19 0.44
N THR A 227 -7.21 -5.45 -0.50
CA THR A 227 -7.85 -4.39 -1.30
C THR A 227 -8.88 -3.59 -0.52
N ILE A 228 -9.78 -4.28 0.20
CA ILE A 228 -10.83 -3.61 0.98
C ILE A 228 -10.22 -2.88 2.18
N ILE A 229 -9.24 -3.49 2.86
CA ILE A 229 -8.56 -2.79 3.96
C ILE A 229 -7.81 -1.55 3.47
N SER A 230 -7.25 -1.55 2.26
CA SER A 230 -6.60 -0.35 1.70
C SER A 230 -7.59 0.82 1.56
N LEU A 231 -8.80 0.55 1.07
CA LEU A 231 -9.88 1.55 1.03
C LEU A 231 -10.26 2.02 2.44
N LEU A 232 -10.41 1.11 3.40
CA LEU A 232 -10.77 1.43 4.77
C LEU A 232 -9.66 2.23 5.47
N MET A 233 -8.38 1.94 5.23
CA MET A 233 -7.24 2.70 5.73
C MET A 233 -7.24 4.13 5.20
N LEU A 234 -7.42 4.32 3.88
CA LEU A 234 -7.54 5.66 3.29
C LEU A 234 -8.71 6.44 3.88
N THR A 235 -9.85 5.77 4.08
CA THR A 235 -11.04 6.37 4.71
C THR A 235 -10.76 6.72 6.18
N PHE A 236 -10.06 5.87 6.92
CA PHE A 236 -9.64 6.11 8.29
C PHE A 236 -8.74 7.34 8.38
N PHE A 237 -7.76 7.51 7.48
CA PHE A 237 -6.91 8.70 7.47
C PHE A 237 -7.70 9.98 7.15
N TRP A 238 -8.64 9.90 6.19
CA TRP A 238 -9.52 11.03 5.86
C TRP A 238 -10.41 11.44 7.04
N LEU A 239 -11.04 10.46 7.70
CA LEU A 239 -11.87 10.73 8.87
C LEU A 239 -11.04 11.20 10.07
N GLY A 240 -9.83 10.68 10.24
CA GLY A 240 -8.86 11.16 11.23
C GLY A 240 -8.51 12.63 11.03
N TRP A 241 -8.30 13.07 9.78
CA TRP A 241 -8.13 14.49 9.46
C TRP A 241 -9.35 15.31 9.90
N ARG A 242 -10.56 14.86 9.55
CA ARG A 242 -11.81 15.57 9.91
C ARG A 242 -11.97 15.70 11.42
N VAL A 243 -11.63 14.67 12.19
CA VAL A 243 -11.62 14.70 13.66
C VAL A 243 -10.63 15.74 14.16
N VAL A 244 -9.39 15.74 13.67
CA VAL A 244 -8.39 16.76 14.04
C VAL A 244 -8.88 18.18 13.73
N GLN A 245 -9.56 18.39 12.60
CA GLN A 245 -10.15 19.69 12.25
C GLN A 245 -11.40 20.06 13.06
N GLY A 246 -12.04 19.10 13.76
CA GLY A 246 -13.29 19.33 14.50
C GLY A 246 -14.55 19.35 13.65
N ILE A 247 -14.51 18.72 12.48
CA ILE A 247 -15.63 18.63 11.54
C ILE A 247 -16.21 17.20 11.52
N GLY A 248 -15.88 16.38 12.52
CA GLY A 248 -16.34 15.01 12.65
C GLY A 248 -16.11 14.47 14.06
N SER A 249 -16.80 13.38 14.39
CA SER A 249 -16.68 12.68 15.66
C SER A 249 -15.72 11.48 15.55
N LEU A 250 -15.23 11.01 16.69
CA LEU A 250 -14.37 9.83 16.77
C LEU A 250 -15.05 8.53 16.31
N TRP A 251 -16.40 8.49 16.28
CA TRP A 251 -17.17 7.34 15.82
C TRP A 251 -16.84 6.93 14.38
N GLY A 252 -16.71 7.91 13.48
CA GLY A 252 -16.39 7.65 12.07
C GLY A 252 -15.11 6.84 11.87
N PRO A 253 -13.93 7.35 12.28
CA PRO A 253 -12.70 6.59 12.14
C PRO A 253 -12.68 5.31 12.99
N SER A 254 -13.38 5.27 14.13
CA SER A 254 -13.48 4.04 14.96
C SER A 254 -14.24 2.93 14.25
N ILE A 255 -15.39 3.22 13.64
CA ILE A 255 -16.19 2.25 12.89
C ILE A 255 -15.38 1.75 11.69
N VAL A 256 -14.76 2.65 10.93
CA VAL A 256 -13.96 2.28 9.76
C VAL A 256 -12.77 1.41 10.16
N LEU A 257 -12.05 1.75 11.22
CA LEU A 257 -10.92 0.94 11.70
C LEU A 257 -11.40 -0.40 12.28
N ALA A 258 -12.51 -0.43 13.01
CA ALA A 258 -13.10 -1.68 13.50
C ALA A 258 -13.48 -2.62 12.36
N LEU A 259 -14.12 -2.10 11.31
CA LEU A 259 -14.39 -2.85 10.09
C LEU A 259 -13.09 -3.34 9.45
N ALA A 260 -12.07 -2.48 9.38
CA ALA A 260 -10.77 -2.85 8.82
C ALA A 260 -10.16 -4.05 9.56
N HIS A 261 -10.26 -4.12 10.90
CA HIS A 261 -9.82 -5.28 11.69
C HIS A 261 -10.59 -6.55 11.31
N GLY A 262 -11.90 -6.43 11.06
CA GLY A 262 -12.73 -7.55 10.64
C GLY A 262 -12.43 -8.05 9.22
N PHE A 263 -11.96 -7.18 8.34
CA PHE A 263 -11.49 -7.56 7.01
C PHE A 263 -10.07 -8.13 7.05
N HIS A 264 -9.16 -7.57 7.86
CA HIS A 264 -7.82 -8.11 8.06
C HIS A 264 -7.17 -7.65 9.39
N PRO A 265 -6.65 -8.56 10.23
CA PRO A 265 -6.04 -8.25 11.52
C PRO A 265 -4.77 -7.38 11.46
N SER A 266 -4.06 -7.32 10.32
CA SER A 266 -2.88 -6.45 10.18
C SER A 266 -3.18 -4.97 10.47
N THR A 267 -4.44 -4.55 10.32
CA THR A 267 -4.89 -3.19 10.63
C THR A 267 -4.89 -2.86 12.13
N LEU A 268 -4.70 -3.85 13.02
CA LEU A 268 -4.46 -3.64 14.45
C LEU A 268 -3.24 -2.76 14.71
N PHE A 269 -2.27 -2.73 13.80
CA PHE A 269 -1.11 -1.84 13.90
C PHE A 269 -1.46 -0.35 13.72
N LEU A 270 -2.68 0.01 13.29
CA LEU A 270 -3.15 1.41 13.32
C LEU A 270 -3.69 1.86 14.68
N GLN A 271 -3.83 0.95 15.67
CA GLN A 271 -4.35 1.30 16.98
C GLN A 271 -3.54 2.38 17.73
N PRO A 272 -2.19 2.45 17.63
CA PRO A 272 -1.43 3.57 18.20
C PRO A 272 -1.86 4.94 17.65
N ALA A 273 -2.17 5.03 16.34
CA ALA A 273 -2.67 6.26 15.73
C ALA A 273 -4.09 6.60 16.22
N MET A 274 -4.94 5.58 16.38
CA MET A 274 -6.27 5.74 16.95
C MET A 274 -6.24 6.19 18.42
N ALA A 275 -5.40 5.56 19.24
CA ALA A 275 -5.17 5.94 20.63
C ALA A 275 -4.66 7.38 20.76
N PHE A 276 -3.85 7.84 19.81
CA PHE A 276 -3.45 9.24 19.73
C PHE A 276 -4.63 10.19 19.49
N LEU A 277 -5.57 9.85 18.61
CA LEU A 277 -6.78 10.67 18.42
C LEU A 277 -7.64 10.72 19.69
N VAL A 278 -7.83 9.58 20.36
CA VAL A 278 -8.53 9.50 21.65
C VAL A 278 -7.87 10.41 22.68
N TRP A 279 -6.55 10.29 22.84
CA TRP A 279 -5.77 11.12 23.75
C TRP A 279 -5.86 12.60 23.41
N TRP A 280 -5.77 12.94 22.12
CA TRP A 280 -5.86 14.32 21.64
C TRP A 280 -7.23 14.95 21.96
N LEU A 281 -8.33 14.26 21.65
CA LEU A 281 -9.68 14.75 21.94
C LEU A 281 -9.91 14.93 23.45
N TRP A 282 -9.50 13.94 24.25
CA TRP A 282 -9.62 14.02 25.70
C TRP A 282 -8.79 15.17 26.30
N ARG A 283 -7.49 15.23 25.99
CA ARG A 283 -6.56 16.15 26.67
C ARG A 283 -6.53 17.55 26.10
N ARG A 284 -6.77 17.69 24.78
CA ARG A 284 -6.59 18.97 24.08
C ARG A 284 -7.90 19.63 23.71
N ARG A 285 -8.98 18.85 23.54
CA ARG A 285 -10.33 19.38 23.32
C ARG A 285 -11.23 19.30 24.54
N GLY A 286 -10.81 18.62 25.59
CA GLY A 286 -11.60 18.51 26.82
C GLY A 286 -12.86 17.66 26.65
N GLU A 287 -12.89 16.77 25.65
CA GLU A 287 -14.02 15.85 25.50
C GLU A 287 -14.08 14.88 26.70
N PRO A 288 -15.28 14.55 27.21
CA PRO A 288 -15.40 13.63 28.34
C PRO A 288 -14.78 12.27 28.04
N VAL A 289 -13.92 11.78 28.94
CA VAL A 289 -13.19 10.52 28.77
C VAL A 289 -14.11 9.34 28.44
N ALA A 290 -15.27 9.26 29.09
CA ALA A 290 -16.25 8.21 28.83
C ALA A 290 -16.79 8.23 27.39
N GLN A 291 -16.98 9.42 26.81
CA GLN A 291 -17.50 9.56 25.44
C GLN A 291 -16.46 9.14 24.40
N VAL A 292 -15.21 9.58 24.56
CA VAL A 292 -14.13 9.19 23.62
C VAL A 292 -13.79 7.70 23.74
N LEU A 293 -13.82 7.13 24.95
CA LEU A 293 -13.64 5.69 25.14
C LEU A 293 -14.79 4.89 24.55
N ALA A 294 -16.04 5.32 24.75
CA ALA A 294 -17.19 4.67 24.15
C ALA A 294 -17.12 4.70 22.61
N ALA A 295 -16.78 5.85 22.03
CA ALA A 295 -16.65 5.99 20.58
C ALA A 295 -15.53 5.10 19.99
N TRP A 296 -14.45 4.84 20.73
CA TRP A 296 -13.37 3.94 20.31
C TRP A 296 -13.72 2.46 20.51
N LEU A 297 -14.19 2.08 21.70
CA LEU A 297 -14.32 0.68 22.11
C LEU A 297 -15.60 0.02 21.61
N LEU A 298 -16.72 0.73 21.54
CA LEU A 298 -18.00 0.13 21.15
C LEU A 298 -17.98 -0.38 19.70
N PRO A 299 -17.49 0.36 18.69
CA PRO A 299 -17.41 -0.18 17.33
C PRO A 299 -16.51 -1.41 17.23
N VAL A 300 -15.38 -1.42 17.92
CA VAL A 300 -14.46 -2.57 17.96
C VAL A 300 -15.16 -3.78 18.56
N LEU A 301 -15.86 -3.62 19.69
CA LEU A 301 -16.61 -4.69 20.33
C LEU A 301 -17.72 -5.24 19.42
N VAL A 302 -18.48 -4.35 18.77
CA VAL A 302 -19.57 -4.75 17.86
C VAL A 302 -19.03 -5.57 16.69
N VAL A 303 -17.97 -5.10 16.03
CA VAL A 303 -17.37 -5.84 14.90
C VAL A 303 -16.76 -7.14 15.37
N LEU A 304 -16.04 -7.15 16.50
CA LEU A 304 -15.45 -8.37 17.08
C LEU A 304 -16.52 -9.43 17.38
N VAL A 305 -17.62 -9.04 18.03
CA VAL A 305 -18.74 -9.96 18.33
C VAL A 305 -19.39 -10.44 17.02
N GLY A 306 -19.56 -9.56 16.04
CA GLY A 306 -20.11 -9.91 14.73
C GLY A 306 -19.24 -10.93 13.97
N VAL A 307 -17.92 -10.71 13.94
CA VAL A 307 -16.94 -11.63 13.34
C VAL A 307 -16.95 -12.96 14.08
N LEU A 308 -16.92 -12.95 15.41
CA LEU A 308 -16.96 -14.18 16.20
C LEU A 308 -18.25 -14.97 15.95
N ALA A 309 -19.40 -14.30 15.90
CA ALA A 309 -20.68 -14.94 15.59
C ALA A 309 -20.69 -15.52 14.17
N LEU A 310 -20.17 -14.78 13.18
CA LEU A 310 -20.04 -15.24 11.80
C LEU A 310 -19.16 -16.49 11.70
N MET A 311 -17.97 -16.45 12.29
CA MET A 311 -17.00 -17.54 12.27
C MET A 311 -17.53 -18.78 12.99
N THR A 312 -18.15 -18.59 14.16
CA THR A 312 -18.79 -19.68 14.91
C THR A 312 -19.94 -20.31 14.13
N ALA A 313 -20.79 -19.51 13.48
CA ALA A 313 -21.87 -20.01 12.63
C ALA A 313 -21.36 -20.78 11.41
N GLY A 314 -20.13 -20.49 10.96
CA GLY A 314 -19.43 -21.22 9.92
C GLY A 314 -18.77 -22.52 10.38
N GLY A 315 -18.74 -22.83 11.68
CA GLY A 315 -18.00 -23.97 12.24
C GLY A 315 -16.52 -23.68 12.52
N HIS A 316 -16.09 -22.41 12.41
CA HIS A 316 -14.73 -21.95 12.67
C HIS A 316 -14.70 -21.13 13.98
N GLY A 317 -15.08 -21.75 15.10
CA GLY A 317 -15.11 -21.08 16.40
C GLY A 317 -13.73 -20.66 16.91
N LEU A 318 -13.65 -20.30 18.19
CA LEU A 318 -12.38 -19.95 18.84
C LEU A 318 -11.37 -21.13 18.86
N ASP A 319 -11.86 -22.36 18.78
CA ASP A 319 -11.05 -23.56 18.65
C ASP A 319 -10.28 -23.60 17.33
N ALA A 320 -10.89 -23.20 16.21
CA ALA A 320 -10.21 -23.07 14.93
C ALA A 320 -9.15 -21.95 14.98
N PHE A 321 -9.49 -20.80 15.59
CA PHE A 321 -8.56 -19.66 15.78
C PHE A 321 -7.34 -20.02 16.62
N LEU A 322 -7.48 -20.87 17.64
CA LEU A 322 -6.37 -21.32 18.48
C LEU A 322 -5.70 -22.59 17.95
N GLY A 323 -6.19 -23.13 16.85
CA GLY A 323 -5.79 -24.40 16.27
C GLY A 323 -5.14 -24.21 14.89
N PRO A 324 -5.58 -24.95 13.85
CA PRO A 324 -4.97 -24.92 12.51
C PRO A 324 -5.06 -23.59 11.76
N GLU A 325 -5.94 -22.68 12.18
CA GLU A 325 -6.14 -21.37 11.53
C GLU A 325 -5.56 -20.22 12.37
N ALA A 326 -4.68 -20.56 13.31
CA ALA A 326 -4.01 -19.55 14.11
C ALA A 326 -3.26 -18.58 13.19
N PRO A 327 -3.30 -17.25 13.47
CA PRO A 327 -2.55 -16.30 12.68
C PRO A 327 -1.04 -16.59 12.75
N GLY A 328 -0.29 -16.04 11.79
CA GLY A 328 1.15 -16.28 11.68
C GLY A 328 1.53 -17.34 10.67
N GLY A 329 0.69 -17.56 9.66
CA GLY A 329 1.11 -18.38 8.54
C GLY A 329 1.14 -19.88 8.83
N GLY A 330 1.86 -20.64 8.00
CA GLY A 330 1.93 -22.10 8.02
C GLY A 330 2.59 -22.70 9.26
N ASP A 331 3.36 -21.91 10.03
CA ASP A 331 4.00 -22.34 11.29
C ASP A 331 3.52 -21.57 12.52
N HIS A 332 2.49 -20.73 12.37
CA HIS A 332 1.91 -19.87 13.40
C HIS A 332 2.92 -18.87 14.01
N ARG A 333 3.97 -18.49 13.27
CA ARG A 333 4.96 -17.50 13.72
C ARG A 333 4.78 -16.18 13.00
N TRP A 334 4.51 -15.16 13.81
CA TRP A 334 4.16 -13.84 13.30
C TRP A 334 5.40 -13.03 12.91
N TRP A 335 6.54 -13.34 13.54
CA TRP A 335 7.70 -12.46 13.53
C TRP A 335 8.91 -13.11 12.87
N VAL A 336 9.64 -12.32 12.08
CA VAL A 336 10.93 -12.72 11.55
C VAL A 336 11.86 -13.06 12.72
N PRO A 337 12.53 -14.24 12.71
CA PRO A 337 13.37 -14.65 13.81
C PRO A 337 14.56 -13.69 14.00
N LEU A 338 14.92 -13.42 15.26
CA LEU A 338 16.01 -12.49 15.58
C LEU A 338 17.39 -13.02 15.17
N SER A 339 17.66 -14.32 15.41
CA SER A 339 19.01 -14.89 15.35
C SER A 339 19.17 -16.08 14.43
N GLN A 340 18.17 -16.95 14.30
CA GLN A 340 18.26 -18.16 13.47
C GLN A 340 16.89 -18.55 12.92
N PRO A 341 16.80 -18.91 11.62
CA PRO A 341 15.64 -19.59 11.09
C PRO A 341 15.51 -20.99 11.71
N THR A 342 14.29 -21.39 11.97
CA THR A 342 13.91 -22.61 12.70
C THR A 342 12.82 -23.41 11.98
N GLY A 343 12.23 -22.86 10.92
CA GLY A 343 11.24 -23.52 10.07
C GLY A 343 11.49 -23.28 8.58
N GLU A 344 10.74 -23.98 7.72
CA GLU A 344 10.80 -23.81 6.27
C GLU A 344 10.15 -22.50 5.78
N TRP A 345 9.27 -21.93 6.60
CA TRP A 345 8.58 -20.64 6.40
C TRP A 345 9.42 -19.42 6.81
N GLU A 346 10.65 -19.63 7.29
CA GLU A 346 11.58 -18.58 7.73
C GLU A 346 12.79 -18.48 6.78
N TYR A 347 12.77 -17.51 5.86
CA TYR A 347 13.82 -17.37 4.84
C TYR A 347 15.10 -16.73 5.37
N TYR A 348 14.98 -15.87 6.38
CA TYR A 348 16.04 -15.02 6.88
C TYR A 348 15.80 -14.56 8.33
N THR A 349 16.81 -13.93 8.92
CA THR A 349 16.69 -13.31 10.25
C THR A 349 16.47 -11.80 10.14
N LEU A 350 15.95 -11.19 11.22
CA LEU A 350 15.51 -9.79 11.26
C LEU A 350 16.59 -8.80 10.82
N PHE A 351 17.87 -9.07 11.13
CA PHE A 351 18.98 -8.17 10.78
C PHE A 351 19.89 -8.73 9.66
N SER A 352 19.44 -9.77 8.97
CA SER A 352 20.18 -10.30 7.83
C SER A 352 20.11 -9.35 6.62
N ARG A 353 21.07 -9.50 5.71
CA ARG A 353 21.09 -8.74 4.45
C ARG A 353 19.93 -9.11 3.53
N GLY A 354 19.49 -10.37 3.54
CA GLY A 354 18.39 -10.84 2.71
C GLY A 354 17.07 -10.17 3.11
N HIS A 355 16.82 -10.08 4.42
CA HIS A 355 15.67 -9.33 4.92
C HIS A 355 15.71 -7.86 4.52
N LEU A 356 16.86 -7.18 4.71
CA LEU A 356 17.01 -5.79 4.28
C LEU A 356 16.75 -5.63 2.77
N MET A 357 17.19 -6.60 1.95
CA MET A 357 16.98 -6.57 0.51
C MET A 357 15.49 -6.70 0.15
N ASP A 358 14.74 -7.57 0.83
CA ASP A 358 13.29 -7.68 0.63
C ASP A 358 12.55 -6.42 1.08
N ILE A 359 12.95 -5.79 2.20
CA ILE A 359 12.44 -4.48 2.59
C ILE A 359 12.70 -3.44 1.50
N LEU A 360 13.91 -3.40 0.93
CA LEU A 360 14.24 -2.44 -0.14
C LEU A 360 13.42 -2.68 -1.40
N ASN A 361 13.26 -3.94 -1.82
CA ASN A 361 12.42 -4.29 -2.96
C ASN A 361 10.97 -3.91 -2.72
N GLU A 362 10.43 -4.16 -1.52
CA GLU A 362 9.08 -3.77 -1.15
C GLU A 362 8.91 -2.26 -1.29
N GLN A 363 9.85 -1.47 -0.75
CA GLN A 363 9.82 -0.02 -0.92
C GLN A 363 9.91 0.41 -2.38
N TRP A 364 10.77 -0.21 -3.20
CA TRP A 364 10.89 0.12 -4.62
C TRP A 364 9.65 -0.23 -5.42
N LEU A 365 8.98 -1.33 -5.08
CA LEU A 365 7.75 -1.76 -5.74
C LEU A 365 6.61 -0.82 -5.40
N THR A 366 6.36 -0.60 -4.11
CA THR A 366 5.10 -0.01 -3.65
C THR A 366 5.19 1.50 -3.44
N GLN A 367 6.35 2.02 -3.03
CA GLN A 367 6.52 3.42 -2.67
C GLN A 367 7.96 3.96 -2.87
N PRO A 368 8.52 3.90 -4.09
CA PRO A 368 9.96 4.00 -4.35
C PRO A 368 10.62 5.30 -3.86
N PHE A 369 9.84 6.37 -3.67
CA PHE A 369 10.37 7.65 -3.23
C PHE A 369 9.98 8.05 -1.81
N THR A 370 9.12 7.29 -1.13
CA THR A 370 8.51 7.76 0.12
C THR A 370 9.54 7.90 1.24
N LEU A 371 10.25 6.83 1.58
CA LEU A 371 11.19 6.84 2.71
C LEU A 371 12.39 7.76 2.44
N ILE A 372 12.93 7.77 1.22
CA ILE A 372 14.03 8.65 0.86
C ILE A 372 13.60 10.13 0.94
N THR A 373 12.40 10.47 0.47
CA THR A 373 11.89 11.85 0.54
C THR A 373 11.61 12.26 1.97
N LEU A 374 11.05 11.38 2.81
CA LEU A 374 10.89 11.62 4.25
C LEU A 374 12.24 11.86 4.93
N ALA A 375 13.24 11.02 4.65
CA ALA A 375 14.59 11.19 5.20
C ALA A 375 15.20 12.53 4.78
N LEU A 376 15.08 12.91 3.51
CA LEU A 376 15.55 14.21 3.03
C LEU A 376 14.78 15.37 3.67
N LEU A 377 13.47 15.25 3.87
CA LEU A 377 12.68 16.27 4.57
C LEU A 377 13.15 16.44 6.02
N LEU A 378 13.44 15.35 6.72
CA LEU A 378 14.02 15.41 8.06
C LEU A 378 15.40 16.08 8.04
N ILE A 379 16.30 15.67 7.14
CA ILE A 379 17.66 16.23 7.08
C ILE A 379 17.64 17.74 6.78
N PHE A 380 16.87 18.17 5.78
CA PHE A 380 16.89 19.56 5.30
C PHE A 380 15.92 20.49 6.02
N PHE A 381 14.86 19.94 6.63
CA PHE A 381 13.73 20.72 7.15
C PHE A 381 13.21 20.27 8.52
N TRP A 382 13.95 19.50 9.32
CA TRP A 382 13.53 19.08 10.68
C TRP A 382 13.09 20.23 11.60
N ARG A 383 13.62 21.45 11.39
CA ARG A 383 13.24 22.63 12.19
C ARG A 383 11.88 23.19 11.82
N THR A 384 11.44 22.98 10.58
CA THR A 384 10.20 23.55 10.02
C THR A 384 9.13 22.50 9.75
N TRP A 385 9.34 21.26 10.18
CA TRP A 385 8.37 20.18 9.97
C TRP A 385 7.02 20.47 10.69
N PRO A 386 5.90 19.97 10.17
CA PRO A 386 4.59 20.18 10.79
C PRO A 386 4.50 19.46 12.14
N ARG A 387 4.17 20.21 13.20
CA ARG A 387 3.98 19.69 14.57
C ARG A 387 2.51 19.71 15.01
N ASP A 388 1.59 19.77 14.04
CA ASP A 388 0.15 19.70 14.32
C ASP A 388 -0.30 18.26 14.62
N ALA A 389 -1.50 18.12 15.18
CA ALA A 389 -2.03 16.82 15.59
C ALA A 389 -2.18 15.83 14.42
N TYR A 390 -2.48 16.30 13.21
CA TYR A 390 -2.61 15.41 12.06
C TYR A 390 -1.26 14.84 11.63
N SER A 391 -0.20 15.65 11.71
CA SER A 391 1.19 15.18 11.55
C SER A 391 1.54 14.06 12.56
N GLY A 392 1.20 14.26 13.84
CA GLY A 392 1.44 13.25 14.89
C GLY A 392 0.65 11.96 14.66
N PHE A 393 -0.61 12.07 14.25
CA PHE A 393 -1.47 10.95 13.87
C PHE A 393 -0.86 10.13 12.71
N LEU A 394 -0.47 10.79 11.61
CA LEU A 394 0.13 10.12 10.46
C LEU A 394 1.50 9.51 10.80
N LEU A 395 2.30 10.18 11.63
CA LEU A 395 3.60 9.66 12.06
C LEU A 395 3.47 8.35 12.84
N LEU A 396 2.50 8.27 13.75
CA LEU A 396 2.22 7.04 14.50
C LEU A 396 1.68 5.93 13.58
N ALA A 397 0.79 6.27 12.65
CA ALA A 397 0.28 5.29 11.68
C ALA A 397 1.40 4.75 10.79
N ALA A 398 2.24 5.63 10.23
CA ALA A 398 3.35 5.24 9.37
C ALA A 398 4.40 4.44 10.14
N GLY A 399 4.78 4.90 11.33
CA GLY A 399 5.75 4.20 12.18
C GLY A 399 5.29 2.80 12.59
N ALA A 400 4.02 2.64 12.96
CA ALA A 400 3.48 1.35 13.37
C ALA A 400 3.37 0.36 12.20
N TYR A 401 3.00 0.82 11.00
CA TYR A 401 2.95 -0.04 9.81
C TYR A 401 4.34 -0.36 9.24
N LEU A 402 5.28 0.59 9.27
CA LEU A 402 6.68 0.30 8.93
C LEU A 402 7.30 -0.69 9.92
N PHE A 403 6.91 -0.62 11.20
CA PHE A 403 7.29 -1.61 12.19
C PHE A 403 6.70 -2.99 11.87
N LEU A 404 5.42 -3.07 11.47
CA LEU A 404 4.80 -4.32 11.00
C LEU A 404 5.62 -4.93 9.86
N ILE A 405 5.86 -4.20 8.77
CA ILE A 405 6.63 -4.73 7.63
C ILE A 405 8.02 -5.19 8.08
N PHE A 406 8.68 -4.40 8.92
CA PHE A 406 10.03 -4.73 9.37
C PHE A 406 10.07 -5.97 10.27
N THR A 407 8.99 -6.32 10.96
CA THR A 407 9.03 -7.40 11.96
C THR A 407 8.26 -8.63 11.57
N TRP A 408 7.31 -8.54 10.63
CA TRP A 408 6.42 -9.62 10.27
C TRP A 408 7.07 -10.64 9.33
N ASN A 409 6.84 -11.93 9.57
CA ASN A 409 7.40 -13.01 8.76
C ASN A 409 6.62 -13.18 7.45
N PRO A 410 7.26 -13.06 6.26
CA PRO A 410 6.64 -13.45 5.01
C PRO A 410 6.88 -14.93 4.72
N ASP A 411 5.83 -15.71 4.92
CA ASP A 411 5.79 -17.16 4.71
C ASP A 411 6.20 -17.60 3.31
N TYR A 412 5.94 -16.79 2.30
CA TYR A 412 6.30 -17.10 0.91
C TYR A 412 7.49 -16.27 0.42
N GLY A 413 8.14 -15.53 1.31
CA GLY A 413 9.20 -14.56 1.02
C GLY A 413 8.65 -13.21 0.56
N GLY A 414 9.48 -12.16 0.62
CA GLY A 414 9.02 -10.78 0.41
C GLY A 414 8.37 -10.53 -0.96
N GLN A 415 8.81 -11.24 -2.00
CA GLN A 415 8.23 -11.09 -3.34
C GLN A 415 6.79 -11.59 -3.43
N ARG A 416 6.49 -12.75 -2.83
CA ARG A 416 5.16 -13.36 -2.94
C ARG A 416 4.16 -12.67 -2.01
N ASP A 417 4.63 -12.20 -0.85
CA ASP A 417 3.84 -11.50 0.17
C ASP A 417 3.96 -9.96 0.09
N TRP A 418 4.31 -9.45 -1.09
CA TRP A 418 4.48 -8.00 -1.30
C TRP A 418 3.22 -7.22 -0.93
N ASP A 419 2.04 -7.80 -1.16
CA ASP A 419 0.73 -7.21 -0.96
C ASP A 419 0.40 -7.02 0.52
N LEU A 420 0.77 -7.97 1.39
CA LEU A 420 0.67 -7.84 2.83
C LEU A 420 1.39 -6.58 3.32
N PHE A 421 2.59 -6.34 2.80
CA PHE A 421 3.43 -5.21 3.17
C PHE A 421 3.06 -3.92 2.43
N SER A 422 2.49 -4.01 1.24
CA SER A 422 2.18 -2.85 0.39
C SER A 422 1.32 -1.79 1.06
N THR A 423 0.54 -2.18 2.06
CA THR A 423 -0.38 -1.33 2.81
C THR A 423 0.31 -0.27 3.67
N ALA A 424 1.59 -0.42 4.05
CA ALA A 424 2.31 0.66 4.75
C ALA A 424 2.62 1.86 3.86
N ALA A 425 2.55 1.70 2.54
CA ALA A 425 2.68 2.82 1.62
C ALA A 425 1.65 3.91 1.89
N TRP A 426 0.41 3.53 2.28
CA TRP A 426 -0.66 4.50 2.51
C TRP A 426 -0.32 5.54 3.60
N PRO A 427 -0.07 5.16 4.87
CA PRO A 427 0.26 6.14 5.89
C PRO A 427 1.60 6.83 5.65
N ALA A 428 2.62 6.12 5.15
CA ALA A 428 3.95 6.69 4.94
C ALA A 428 3.96 7.74 3.81
N THR A 429 3.35 7.44 2.67
CA THR A 429 3.26 8.40 1.55
C THR A 429 2.34 9.55 1.89
N LEU A 430 1.25 9.31 2.63
CA LEU A 430 0.38 10.40 3.07
C LEU A 430 1.09 11.36 4.05
N LEU A 431 1.91 10.82 4.97
CA LEU A 431 2.79 11.62 5.82
C LEU A 431 3.78 12.43 4.99
N MET A 432 4.45 11.80 4.02
CA MET A 432 5.37 12.47 3.10
C MET A 432 4.67 13.59 2.34
N ALA A 433 3.53 13.31 1.72
CA ALA A 433 2.76 14.27 0.95
C ALA A 433 2.32 15.46 1.82
N TYR A 434 1.84 15.18 3.03
CA TYR A 434 1.47 16.20 4.00
C TYR A 434 2.66 17.09 4.36
N TRP A 435 3.83 16.51 4.67
CA TRP A 435 5.03 17.28 4.99
C TRP A 435 5.56 18.09 3.81
N LEU A 436 5.50 17.56 2.59
CA LEU A 436 5.88 18.29 1.37
C LEU A 436 5.07 19.58 1.22
N ILE A 437 3.73 19.49 1.28
CA ILE A 437 2.84 20.66 1.09
C ILE A 437 2.88 21.66 2.24
N ARG A 438 3.42 21.26 3.40
CA ARG A 438 3.58 22.15 4.55
C ARG A 438 4.96 22.80 4.63
N THR A 439 5.97 22.21 3.98
CA THR A 439 7.37 22.59 4.13
C THR A 439 7.93 23.33 2.92
N LEU A 440 7.60 22.88 1.70
CA LEU A 440 8.18 23.42 0.48
C LEU A 440 7.39 24.63 -0.05
N GLY A 441 8.10 25.62 -0.60
CA GLY A 441 7.49 26.69 -1.38
C GLY A 441 6.92 26.19 -2.71
N THR A 442 5.98 26.94 -3.30
CA THR A 442 5.22 26.56 -4.51
C THR A 442 6.09 26.02 -5.66
N GLU A 443 7.20 26.71 -5.99
CA GLU A 443 8.07 26.29 -7.08
C GLU A 443 8.81 24.97 -6.76
N ALA A 444 9.31 24.83 -5.53
CA ALA A 444 9.98 23.60 -5.08
C ALA A 444 9.00 22.43 -5.06
N LEU A 445 7.78 22.66 -4.55
CA LEU A 445 6.72 21.67 -4.50
C LEU A 445 6.30 21.20 -5.90
N LEU A 446 6.17 22.11 -6.87
CA LEU A 446 5.86 21.77 -8.26
C LEU A 446 6.92 20.85 -8.87
N ARG A 447 8.19 21.23 -8.73
CA ARG A 447 9.31 20.46 -9.30
C ARG A 447 9.47 19.10 -8.60
N THR A 448 9.43 19.07 -7.27
CA THR A 448 9.49 17.84 -6.49
C THR A 448 8.31 16.93 -6.81
N GLY A 449 7.08 17.44 -6.74
CA GLY A 449 5.88 16.67 -7.06
C GLY A 449 5.91 16.13 -8.48
N GLY A 450 6.34 16.93 -9.47
CA GLY A 450 6.48 16.50 -10.86
C GLY A 450 7.49 15.38 -11.07
N VAL A 451 8.63 15.39 -10.35
CA VAL A 451 9.62 14.30 -10.38
C VAL A 451 9.05 13.03 -9.75
N LEU A 452 8.44 13.15 -8.56
CA LEU A 452 7.87 12.01 -7.82
C LEU A 452 6.76 11.32 -8.62
N ILE A 453 5.78 12.10 -9.09
CA ILE A 453 4.60 11.58 -9.81
C ILE A 453 5.03 10.90 -11.12
N ALA A 454 5.93 11.49 -11.90
CA ALA A 454 6.34 10.93 -13.18
C ALA A 454 7.03 9.56 -13.04
N HIS A 455 7.94 9.41 -12.07
CA HIS A 455 8.61 8.13 -11.85
C HIS A 455 7.69 7.09 -11.22
N GLN A 456 6.94 7.46 -10.18
CA GLN A 456 6.00 6.54 -9.55
C GLN A 456 4.95 6.04 -10.55
N LEU A 457 4.43 6.93 -11.41
CA LEU A 457 3.50 6.54 -12.47
C LEU A 457 4.12 5.53 -13.44
N LEU A 458 5.37 5.75 -13.85
CA LEU A 458 6.09 4.83 -14.73
C LEU A 458 6.22 3.44 -14.10
N TYR A 459 6.59 3.38 -12.83
CA TYR A 459 6.78 2.12 -12.10
C TYR A 459 5.46 1.40 -11.88
N THR A 460 4.44 2.10 -11.39
CA THR A 460 3.11 1.55 -11.18
C THR A 460 2.48 1.09 -12.49
N ALA A 461 2.66 1.82 -13.60
CA ALA A 461 2.18 1.40 -14.90
C ALA A 461 2.87 0.11 -15.38
N ALA A 462 4.19 -0.02 -15.16
CA ALA A 462 4.91 -1.25 -15.49
C ALA A 462 4.47 -2.42 -14.60
N TRP A 463 4.23 -2.18 -13.31
CA TRP A 463 3.74 -3.18 -12.36
C TRP A 463 2.34 -3.67 -12.68
N VAL A 464 1.41 -2.75 -12.98
CA VAL A 464 0.07 -3.09 -13.49
C VAL A 464 0.18 -3.90 -14.77
N TYR A 465 0.99 -3.42 -15.72
CA TYR A 465 1.17 -4.13 -16.98
C TYR A 465 1.72 -5.55 -16.80
N SER A 466 2.70 -5.77 -15.93
CA SER A 466 3.24 -7.12 -15.71
C SER A 466 2.18 -8.08 -15.17
N ASN A 467 1.23 -7.60 -14.37
CA ASN A 467 0.13 -8.41 -13.83
C ASN A 467 -1.01 -8.68 -14.84
N THR A 468 -1.03 -7.97 -15.98
CA THR A 468 -1.95 -8.28 -17.09
C THR A 468 -1.45 -9.42 -17.99
N ARG A 469 -0.23 -9.93 -17.76
CA ARG A 469 0.33 -11.04 -18.51
C ARG A 469 -0.14 -12.36 -17.90
N PRO A 470 -0.54 -13.36 -18.71
CA PRO A 470 -0.85 -14.68 -18.19
C PRO A 470 0.40 -15.30 -17.56
N TRP A 471 0.19 -16.14 -16.55
CA TRP A 471 1.22 -16.93 -15.90
C TRP A 471 0.77 -18.38 -15.84
N GLU A 472 1.65 -19.29 -16.24
CA GLU A 472 1.40 -20.72 -16.16
C GLU A 472 2.22 -21.29 -15.01
N TRP A 473 1.56 -22.04 -14.13
CA TRP A 473 2.22 -22.83 -13.11
C TRP A 473 2.84 -24.04 -13.81
N SER A 474 4.16 -24.02 -13.99
CA SER A 474 4.95 -25.11 -14.58
C SER A 474 5.33 -26.17 -13.56
#